data_AF-A0A3D1I731-F1
#
_entry.id   AF-A0A3D1I731-F1
#
_cell.length_a   1.000
_cell.length_b   1.000
_cell.length_c   1.000
_cell.angle_alpha   90.00
_cell.angle_beta   90.00
_cell.angle_gamma   90.00
#
_symmetry.space_group_name_H-M   'P 1'
#
loop_
_entity.id
_entity.type
_entity.pdbx_description
1 polymer ?
#
loop_
_entity_poly.entity_id
_entity_poly.type
_entity_poly.pdbx_seq_one_letter_code
_entity_poly.pdbx_strand_id
1 'polypeptide(L)'
;MSAAKIHRAEYLDRVLGCWTGKSIGGTLGGPYEGRTDLLDVRGFATEPGEPLPNDDLDLQLVWLKALEERGPKGIDAAALGEYWLNYIPPPWNEYGI
;
A
#
# COMPACT_ATOMS: atom_id res chain seq x y z
N MET A 1 -9.96 -8.02 -27.23
CA MET A 1 -8.69 -8.42 -26.56
C MET A 1 -8.93 -9.73 -25.84
N SER A 2 -8.08 -10.75 -26.01
CA SER A 2 -8.20 -11.98 -25.21
C SER A 2 -7.65 -11.71 -23.81
N ALA A 3 -8.36 -12.12 -22.77
CA ALA A 3 -7.85 -12.02 -21.40
C ALA A 3 -6.55 -12.86 -21.26
N ALA A 4 -5.51 -12.27 -20.66
CA ALA A 4 -4.29 -12.98 -20.35
C ALA A 4 -4.61 -14.12 -19.36
N LYS A 5 -4.20 -15.35 -19.68
CA LYS A 5 -4.33 -16.51 -18.79
C LYS A 5 -3.01 -16.68 -18.05
N ILE A 6 -3.03 -16.49 -16.73
CA ILE A 6 -1.89 -16.67 -15.84
C ILE A 6 -2.13 -17.87 -14.93
N HIS A 7 -1.07 -18.63 -14.62
CA HIS A 7 -1.17 -19.73 -13.66
C HIS A 7 -1.36 -19.15 -12.24
N ARG A 8 -2.18 -19.79 -11.39
CA ARG A 8 -2.50 -19.27 -10.05
C ARG A 8 -1.26 -19.03 -9.20
N ALA A 9 -0.28 -19.93 -9.25
CA ALA A 9 0.96 -19.75 -8.48
C ALA A 9 1.76 -18.54 -8.96
N GLU A 10 1.83 -18.32 -10.28
CA GLU A 10 2.52 -17.16 -10.86
C GLU A 10 1.77 -15.85 -10.53
N TYR A 11 0.44 -15.89 -10.53
CA TYR A 11 -0.36 -14.75 -10.09
C TYR A 11 -0.08 -14.38 -8.63
N LEU A 12 -0.07 -15.36 -7.72
CA LEU A 12 0.20 -15.12 -6.30
C LEU A 12 1.61 -14.60 -6.06
N ASP A 13 2.61 -15.16 -6.76
CA ASP A 13 3.99 -14.69 -6.70
C ASP A 13 4.11 -13.23 -7.13
N ARG A 14 3.45 -12.85 -8.23
CA ARG A 14 3.41 -11.45 -8.69
C ARG A 14 2.69 -10.53 -7.71
N VAL A 15 1.55 -10.96 -7.14
CA VAL A 15 0.82 -10.16 -6.13
C VAL A 15 1.69 -9.96 -4.89
N LEU A 16 2.38 -10.99 -4.42
CA LEU A 16 3.33 -10.89 -3.32
C LEU A 16 4.47 -9.93 -3.67
N GLY A 17 5.04 -10.03 -4.87
CA GLY A 17 6.06 -9.09 -5.36
C GLY A 17 5.57 -7.64 -5.37
N CYS A 18 4.32 -7.39 -5.77
CA CYS A 18 3.72 -6.05 -5.70
C CYS A 18 3.61 -5.54 -4.25
N TRP A 19 3.17 -6.39 -3.31
CA TRP A 19 3.06 -6.03 -1.90
C TRP A 19 4.43 -5.70 -1.29
N THR A 20 5.40 -6.61 -1.46
CA THR A 20 6.77 -6.41 -0.97
C THR A 20 7.45 -5.21 -1.62
N GLY A 21 7.26 -5.02 -2.93
CA GLY A 21 7.82 -3.88 -3.67
C GLY A 21 7.30 -2.54 -3.17
N LYS A 22 6.02 -2.45 -2.78
CA LYS A 22 5.45 -1.24 -2.18
C LYS A 22 6.06 -0.94 -0.81
N SER A 23 6.15 -1.94 0.06
CA SER A 23 6.80 -1.78 1.38
C SER A 23 8.27 -1.36 1.25
N ILE A 24 9.01 -1.95 0.30
CA ILE A 24 10.38 -1.53 -0.05
C ILE A 24 10.42 -0.09 -0.53
N GLY A 25 9.53 0.28 -1.45
CA GLY A 25 9.44 1.63 -2.01
C GLY A 25 9.15 2.69 -0.95
N GLY A 26 8.16 2.46 -0.09
CA GLY A 26 7.81 3.35 1.01
C GLY A 26 8.95 3.50 2.01
N THR A 27 9.60 2.40 2.39
CA THR A 27 10.76 2.44 3.32
C THR A 27 11.96 3.16 2.72
N LEU A 28 12.24 2.96 1.43
CA LEU A 28 13.35 3.61 0.74
C LEU A 28 13.10 5.10 0.50
N GLY A 29 11.87 5.46 0.16
CA GLY A 29 11.46 6.82 -0.22
C GLY A 29 11.13 7.73 0.97
N GLY A 30 10.56 7.17 2.05
CA GLY A 30 10.07 7.94 3.21
C GLY A 30 11.06 8.96 3.78
N PRO A 31 12.35 8.64 3.99
CA PRO A 31 13.33 9.60 4.50
C PRO A 31 13.58 10.82 3.61
N TYR A 32 13.13 10.77 2.36
CA TYR A 32 13.35 11.79 1.34
C TYR A 32 12.06 12.47 0.87
N GLU A 33 10.92 12.16 1.49
CA GLU A 33 9.64 12.76 1.14
C GLU A 33 9.70 14.30 1.24
N GLY A 34 9.14 14.99 0.25
CA GLY A 34 9.14 16.46 0.17
C GLY A 34 10.48 17.10 -0.27
N ARG A 35 11.55 16.31 -0.48
CA ARG A 35 12.81 16.82 -1.04
C ARG A 35 12.68 17.05 -2.54
N THR A 36 13.33 18.11 -3.03
CA THR A 36 13.35 18.48 -4.46
C THR A 36 14.72 18.31 -5.11
N ASP A 37 15.72 17.88 -4.33
CA ASP A 37 17.08 17.63 -4.79
C ASP A 37 17.15 16.35 -5.68
N LEU A 38 18.15 16.27 -6.56
CA LEU A 38 18.51 14.99 -7.18
C LEU A 38 19.21 14.10 -6.16
N LEU A 39 18.64 12.94 -5.89
CA LEU A 39 19.13 11.99 -4.88
C LEU A 39 19.93 10.86 -5.55
N ASP A 40 21.09 10.52 -4.97
CA ASP A 40 21.84 9.29 -5.25
C ASP A 40 21.66 8.31 -4.08
N VAL A 41 20.52 7.62 -4.05
CA VAL A 41 20.13 6.71 -2.97
C VAL A 41 20.79 5.35 -3.19
N ARG A 42 21.66 4.94 -2.26
CA ARG A 42 22.41 3.66 -2.32
C ARG A 42 22.07 2.77 -1.14
N GLY A 43 20.86 2.20 -1.18
CA GLY A 43 20.32 1.35 -0.11
C GLY A 43 19.41 2.11 0.84
N PHE A 44 19.00 1.42 1.91
CA PHE A 44 18.09 1.98 2.91
C PHE A 44 18.82 2.90 3.88
N ALA A 45 18.19 4.01 4.23
CA ALA A 45 18.64 4.91 5.30
C ALA A 45 18.15 4.46 6.69
N THR A 46 17.31 3.41 6.76
CA THR A 46 16.76 2.83 7.97
C THR A 46 17.50 1.55 8.37
N GLU A 47 17.33 1.16 9.63
CA GLU A 47 17.89 -0.08 10.14
C GLU A 47 17.30 -1.31 9.42
N PRO A 48 18.10 -2.35 9.13
CA PRO A 48 17.60 -3.56 8.51
C PRO A 48 16.49 -4.24 9.33
N GLY A 49 15.43 -4.67 8.66
CA GLY A 49 14.30 -5.36 9.29
C GLY A 49 13.22 -4.44 9.87
N GLU A 50 13.43 -3.12 9.82
CA GLU A 50 12.48 -2.11 10.30
C GLU A 50 11.90 -1.34 9.10
N PRO A 51 10.84 -1.88 8.44
CA PRO A 51 10.15 -1.13 7.39
C PRO A 51 9.47 0.09 7.98
N LEU A 52 9.50 1.22 7.25
CA LEU A 52 8.82 2.42 7.71
C LEU A 52 7.29 2.27 7.52
N PRO A 53 6.49 2.81 8.45
CA PRO A 53 5.06 2.99 8.21
C PRO A 53 4.87 3.89 6.99
N ASN A 54 3.88 3.57 6.16
CA ASN A 54 3.57 4.33 4.95
C ASN A 54 2.08 4.24 4.62
N ASP A 55 1.52 5.39 4.26
CA ASP A 55 0.13 5.56 3.87
C ASP A 55 -0.22 4.73 2.62
N ASP A 56 0.72 4.62 1.68
CA ASP A 56 0.63 3.76 0.50
C ASP A 56 0.17 2.32 0.83
N LEU A 57 0.65 1.72 1.92
CA LEU A 57 0.32 0.36 2.35
C LEU A 57 -0.87 0.34 3.32
N ASP A 58 -0.92 1.28 4.26
CA ASP A 58 -1.96 1.31 5.30
C ASP A 58 -3.34 1.55 4.69
N LEU A 59 -3.44 2.42 3.68
CA LEU A 59 -4.68 2.62 2.93
C LEU A 59 -5.15 1.36 2.21
N GLN A 60 -4.22 0.53 1.72
CA GLN A 60 -4.58 -0.75 1.10
C GLN A 60 -5.12 -1.76 2.11
N LEU A 61 -4.68 -1.72 3.37
CA LEU A 61 -5.25 -2.54 4.44
C LEU A 61 -6.69 -2.13 4.74
N VAL A 62 -7.02 -0.84 4.69
CA VAL A 62 -8.41 -0.35 4.81
C VAL A 62 -9.28 -0.89 3.66
N TRP A 63 -8.75 -0.92 2.43
CA TRP A 63 -9.46 -1.50 1.28
C TRP A 63 -9.62 -3.02 1.38
N LEU A 64 -8.60 -3.72 1.86
CA LEU A 64 -8.69 -5.15 2.14
C LEU A 64 -9.78 -5.42 3.17
N LYS A 65 -9.80 -4.67 4.27
CA LYS A 65 -10.83 -4.77 5.30
C LYS A 65 -12.24 -4.56 4.73
N ALA A 66 -12.41 -3.55 3.88
CA ALA A 66 -13.69 -3.31 3.21
C ALA A 66 -14.12 -4.52 2.36
N LEU A 67 -13.19 -5.07 1.58
CA LEU A 67 -13.44 -6.25 0.74
C LEU A 67 -13.75 -7.50 1.56
N GLU A 68 -13.10 -7.70 2.70
CA GLU A 68 -13.36 -8.83 3.60
C GLU A 68 -14.75 -8.74 4.25
N GLU A 69 -15.17 -7.53 4.64
CA GLU A 69 -16.46 -7.32 5.32
C GLU A 69 -17.66 -7.24 4.37
N ARG A 70 -17.49 -6.65 3.18
CA ARG A 70 -18.59 -6.39 2.22
C ARG A 70 -18.57 -7.34 1.01
N GLY A 71 -17.46 -8.03 0.77
CA GLY A 71 -17.23 -8.83 -0.43
C GLY A 71 -16.99 -7.99 -1.68
N PRO A 72 -16.44 -8.57 -2.76
CA PRO A 72 -16.04 -7.84 -3.97
C PRO A 72 -17.21 -7.22 -4.76
N LYS A 73 -18.44 -7.64 -4.49
CA LYS A 73 -19.66 -7.07 -5.11
C LYS A 73 -20.35 -6.03 -4.22
N GLY A 74 -19.95 -5.92 -2.96
CA GLY A 74 -20.51 -4.98 -2.00
C GLY A 74 -19.68 -3.70 -1.83
N ILE A 75 -18.70 -3.50 -2.72
CA ILE A 75 -17.85 -2.31 -2.73
C ILE A 75 -18.32 -1.34 -3.81
N ASP A 76 -18.68 -0.15 -3.38
CA ASP A 76 -18.88 1.03 -4.22
C ASP A 76 -18.20 2.25 -3.57
N ALA A 77 -18.30 3.41 -4.22
CA ALA A 77 -17.67 4.63 -3.73
C ALA A 77 -18.23 5.08 -2.36
N ALA A 78 -19.52 4.84 -2.09
CA ALA A 78 -20.13 5.21 -0.82
C ALA A 78 -19.59 4.32 0.31
N ALA A 79 -19.53 3.00 0.08
CA ALA A 79 -18.94 2.05 1.00
C ALA A 79 -17.48 2.41 1.30
N LEU A 80 -16.63 2.62 0.29
CA LEU A 80 -15.23 3.02 0.52
C LEU A 80 -15.11 4.35 1.26
N GLY A 81 -16.02 5.29 1.03
CA GLY A 81 -16.10 6.54 1.78
C GLY A 81 -16.39 6.33 3.28
N GLU A 82 -17.26 5.38 3.63
CA GLU A 82 -17.48 4.99 5.04
C GLU A 82 -16.21 4.43 5.67
N TYR A 83 -15.50 3.54 4.99
CA TYR A 83 -14.22 3.01 5.49
C TYR A 83 -13.17 4.11 5.65
N TRP A 84 -13.12 5.05 4.71
CA TRP A 84 -12.22 6.20 4.81
C TRP A 84 -12.48 7.00 6.09
N LEU A 85 -13.73 7.40 6.32
CA LEU A 85 -14.10 8.20 7.49
C LEU A 85 -13.88 7.47 8.82
N ASN A 86 -13.99 6.15 8.83
CA ASN A 86 -13.88 5.34 10.05
C ASN A 86 -12.43 4.94 10.39
N TYR A 87 -11.57 4.76 9.39
CA TYR A 87 -10.23 4.17 9.59
C TYR A 87 -9.07 5.11 9.26
N ILE A 88 -9.34 6.29 8.66
CA ILE A 88 -8.31 7.24 8.22
C ILE A 88 -8.50 8.55 8.99
N PRO A 89 -7.95 8.66 10.22
CA PRO A 89 -8.11 9.84 11.05
C PRO A 89 -7.24 11.01 10.56
N PRO A 90 -7.59 12.27 10.87
CA PRO A 90 -6.68 13.40 10.73
C PRO A 90 -5.55 13.36 11.79
N PRO A 91 -4.33 13.86 11.49
CA PRO A 91 -3.92 14.49 10.24
C PRO A 91 -3.61 13.47 9.13
N TRP A 92 -3.96 13.85 7.90
CA TRP A 92 -3.97 12.98 6.72
C TRP A 92 -2.58 12.57 6.16
N ASN A 93 -1.54 12.59 6.97
CA ASN A 93 -0.17 12.31 6.56
C ASN A 93 0.60 11.43 7.55
N GLU A 94 0.01 11.10 8.70
CA GLU A 94 0.62 10.25 9.72
C GLU A 94 -0.33 9.09 9.97
N TYR A 95 -0.34 8.15 9.03
CA TYR A 95 -1.13 6.95 9.17
C TYR A 95 -0.20 5.83 9.64
N GLY A 96 -0.45 5.39 10.86
CA GLY A 96 -0.08 4.09 11.35
C GLY A 96 -1.31 3.58 12.08
N ILE A 97 -1.87 2.46 11.63
CA ILE A 97 -2.89 1.72 12.38
C ILE A 97 -2.16 0.82 13.38
#